data_AF-J9G5E2-F1
#
_entry.id   AF-J9G5E2-F1
#
_cell.length_a   1.000
_cell.length_b   1.000
_cell.length_c   1.000
_cell.angle_alpha   90.00
_cell.angle_beta   90.00
_cell.angle_gamma   90.00
#
_symmetry.space_group_name_H-M   'P 1'
#
loop_
_entity.id
_entity.type
_entity.pdbx_description
1 polymer ?
#
loop_
_entity_poly.entity_id
_entity_poly.type
_entity_poly.pdbx_seq_one_letter_code
_entity_poly.pdbx_strand_id
1 'polypeptide(L)'
;YDGTCEFSLLPHNYPKKIEELGIHCKVFSPVTPFVSTHYNYRDHRKIMVIDGKVAFTGGINLADEYINQRVKHGHWKDTAIMLKGEAVKSFTLMFLQMWSLDERSFNFDRFLNAPVESYPTTPGYVIPYGDCPLDADLVGERVYMDILNRATDYVHIMTPYLILDGEMETALKFAAERGVDVKLILPGIPDKHAPYALARTHYASLLDSGVKIYEY
;
A
#
# COMPACT_ATOMS: atom_id res chain seq x y z
N TYR A 1 1.33 -2.34 -10.18
CA TYR A 1 0.55 -1.65 -11.21
C TYR A 1 0.16 -0.31 -10.66
N ASP A 2 0.79 0.74 -11.20
CA ASP A 2 0.40 2.12 -10.92
C ASP A 2 -0.72 2.55 -11.89
N GLY A 3 -1.32 3.70 -11.61
CA GLY A 3 -2.40 4.24 -12.43
C GLY A 3 -1.99 4.55 -13.88
N THR A 4 -0.71 4.50 -14.25
CA THR A 4 -0.24 4.68 -15.65
C THR A 4 -0.14 3.36 -16.42
N CYS A 5 0.16 2.26 -15.73
CA CYS A 5 0.17 0.91 -16.30
C CYS A 5 -1.24 0.45 -16.72
N GLU A 6 -2.27 0.81 -15.95
CA GLU A 6 -3.67 0.49 -16.29
C GLU A 6 -4.08 1.02 -17.67
N PHE A 7 -3.69 2.25 -18.02
CA PHE A 7 -4.03 2.87 -19.32
C PHE A 7 -3.33 2.23 -20.52
N SER A 8 -2.19 1.57 -20.29
CA SER A 8 -1.35 1.03 -21.36
C SER A 8 -1.52 -0.48 -21.55
N LEU A 9 -1.97 -1.20 -20.52
CA LEU A 9 -2.01 -2.66 -20.52
C LEU A 9 -3.44 -3.23 -20.48
N LEU A 10 -4.43 -2.48 -20.01
CA LEU A 10 -5.83 -2.91 -20.08
C LEU A 10 -6.49 -2.45 -21.38
N PRO A 11 -7.39 -3.27 -21.97
CA PRO A 11 -8.22 -2.83 -23.08
C PRO A 11 -9.04 -1.58 -22.72
N HIS A 12 -9.18 -0.63 -23.65
CA HIS A 12 -9.96 0.59 -23.41
C HIS A 12 -11.42 0.35 -23.02
N ASN A 13 -11.99 -0.79 -23.42
CA ASN A 13 -13.35 -1.20 -23.08
C ASN A 13 -13.42 -2.16 -21.87
N TYR A 14 -12.34 -2.29 -21.09
CA TYR A 14 -12.28 -3.23 -19.97
C TYR A 14 -13.42 -3.03 -18.95
N PRO A 15 -13.75 -1.80 -18.48
CA PRO A 15 -14.87 -1.60 -17.57
C PRO A 15 -16.20 -2.12 -18.14
N LYS A 16 -16.50 -1.76 -19.39
CA LYS A 16 -17.71 -2.22 -20.09
C LYS A 16 -17.76 -3.74 -20.20
N LYS A 17 -16.63 -4.38 -20.48
CA LYS A 17 -16.52 -5.85 -20.60
C LYS A 17 -16.80 -6.56 -19.26
N ILE A 18 -16.40 -5.95 -18.15
CA ILE A 18 -16.68 -6.45 -16.79
C ILE A 18 -18.15 -6.22 -16.43
N GLU A 19 -18.72 -5.07 -16.80
CA GLU A 19 -20.15 -4.78 -16.60
C GLU A 19 -21.07 -5.73 -17.40
N GLU A 20 -20.68 -6.10 -18.62
CA GLU A 20 -21.39 -7.09 -19.45
C GLU A 20 -21.43 -8.49 -18.80
N LEU A 21 -20.52 -8.78 -17.86
CA LEU A 21 -20.52 -10.01 -17.04
C LEU A 21 -21.36 -9.86 -15.75
N GLY A 22 -22.03 -8.74 -15.54
CA GLY A 22 -22.83 -8.46 -14.35
C GLY A 22 -22.03 -8.00 -13.13
N ILE A 23 -20.77 -7.61 -13.33
CA ILE A 23 -19.88 -7.13 -12.26
C ILE A 23 -19.82 -5.60 -12.33
N HIS A 24 -20.21 -4.91 -11.26
CA HIS A 24 -20.07 -3.46 -11.19
C HIS A 24 -18.58 -3.07 -11.19
N CYS A 25 -18.21 -2.16 -12.10
CA CYS A 25 -16.83 -1.70 -12.26
C CYS A 25 -16.81 -0.18 -12.31
N LYS A 26 -15.82 0.44 -11.68
CA LYS A 26 -15.63 1.89 -11.70
C LYS A 26 -14.17 2.24 -11.80
N VAL A 27 -13.85 3.21 -12.66
CA VAL A 27 -12.50 3.74 -12.80
C VAL A 27 -12.35 4.94 -11.86
N PHE A 28 -11.40 4.85 -10.93
CA PHE A 28 -11.06 5.96 -10.06
C PHE A 28 -10.39 7.08 -10.87
N SER A 29 -10.79 8.35 -10.65
CA SER A 29 -10.24 9.56 -11.28
C SER A 29 -9.88 9.37 -12.78
N PRO A 30 -10.87 9.25 -13.67
CA PRO A 30 -10.63 9.12 -15.10
C PRO A 30 -9.84 10.31 -15.66
N VAL A 31 -8.89 10.05 -16.56
CA VAL A 31 -8.05 11.10 -17.15
C VAL A 31 -8.92 12.06 -17.97
N THR A 32 -8.77 13.36 -17.74
CA THR A 32 -9.42 14.40 -18.54
C THR A 32 -8.37 15.16 -19.38
N PRO A 33 -8.75 15.87 -20.46
CA PRO A 33 -7.80 16.49 -21.39
C PRO A 33 -6.93 17.61 -20.80
N PHE A 34 -7.20 18.04 -19.56
CA PHE A 34 -6.46 19.12 -18.90
C PHE A 34 -5.38 18.54 -18.00
N VAL A 35 -4.11 18.83 -18.28
CA VAL A 35 -2.96 18.38 -17.47
C VAL A 35 -2.98 19.09 -16.12
N SER A 36 -3.19 18.35 -15.03
CA SER A 36 -3.14 18.84 -13.65
C SER A 36 -2.24 17.95 -12.80
N THR A 37 -1.50 18.52 -11.84
CA THR A 37 -0.66 17.77 -10.89
C THR A 37 -1.46 16.83 -9.99
N HIS A 38 -2.79 17.01 -9.89
CA HIS A 38 -3.69 16.11 -9.19
C HIS A 38 -3.77 14.70 -9.79
N TYR A 39 -3.28 14.47 -11.02
CA TYR A 39 -3.26 13.12 -11.61
C TYR A 39 -2.38 12.12 -10.86
N ASN A 40 -1.44 12.59 -10.03
CA ASN A 40 -0.62 11.71 -9.20
C ASN A 40 -1.40 11.18 -7.97
N TYR A 41 -2.52 11.81 -7.59
CA TYR A 41 -3.38 11.34 -6.51
C TYR A 41 -4.31 10.24 -7.03
N ARG A 42 -3.74 9.03 -7.20
CA ARG A 42 -4.44 7.81 -7.60
C ARG A 42 -4.62 6.93 -6.38
N ASP A 43 -5.74 6.20 -6.32
CA ASP A 43 -5.91 5.19 -5.29
C ASP A 43 -4.91 4.05 -5.53
N HIS A 44 -3.95 3.88 -4.60
CA HIS A 44 -2.91 2.85 -4.69
C HIS A 44 -3.15 1.69 -3.72
N ARG A 45 -4.24 1.72 -2.95
CA ARG A 45 -4.63 0.64 -2.04
C ARG A 45 -5.06 -0.59 -2.84
N LYS A 46 -4.66 -1.78 -2.39
CA LYS A 46 -5.21 -3.04 -2.89
C LYS A 46 -6.03 -3.67 -1.77
N ILE A 47 -7.34 -3.57 -1.89
CA ILE A 47 -8.28 -4.04 -0.88
C ILE A 47 -9.25 -5.00 -1.58
N MET A 48 -9.41 -6.20 -1.01
CA MET A 48 -10.47 -7.13 -1.39
C MET A 48 -11.26 -7.48 -0.13
N VAL A 49 -12.57 -7.23 -0.16
CA VAL A 49 -13.49 -7.57 0.93
C VAL A 49 -14.54 -8.55 0.41
N ILE A 50 -14.77 -9.62 1.18
CA ILE A 50 -15.76 -10.66 0.86
C ILE A 50 -16.81 -10.65 1.97
N ASP A 51 -18.06 -10.37 1.58
CA ASP A 51 -19.26 -10.35 2.44
C ASP A 51 -19.18 -9.48 3.70
N GLY A 52 -18.21 -8.56 3.77
CA GLY A 52 -17.89 -7.81 4.99
C GLY A 52 -17.31 -8.68 6.12
N LYS A 53 -16.86 -9.90 5.83
CA LYS A 53 -16.37 -10.89 6.82
C LYS A 53 -14.89 -11.19 6.71
N VAL A 54 -14.32 -11.07 5.51
CA VAL A 54 -12.91 -11.33 5.23
C VAL A 54 -12.35 -10.18 4.41
N ALA A 55 -11.18 -9.68 4.78
CA ALA A 55 -10.45 -8.67 4.03
C ALA A 55 -9.06 -9.19 3.64
N PHE A 56 -8.59 -8.79 2.46
CA PHE A 56 -7.21 -8.96 2.01
C PHE A 56 -6.63 -7.59 1.68
N THR A 57 -5.38 -7.38 2.08
CA THR A 57 -4.61 -6.17 1.77
C THR A 57 -3.12 -6.48 1.65
N GLY A 58 -2.37 -5.69 0.90
CA GLY A 58 -0.93 -5.90 0.69
C GLY A 58 -0.39 -5.12 -0.51
N GLY A 59 0.79 -5.49 -1.00
CA GLY A 59 1.39 -4.89 -2.20
C GLY A 59 0.93 -5.52 -3.52
N ILE A 60 0.30 -6.70 -3.45
CA ILE A 60 -0.07 -7.52 -4.61
C ILE A 60 -1.11 -6.82 -5.48
N ASN A 61 -0.81 -6.66 -6.78
CA ASN A 61 -1.81 -6.30 -7.79
C ASN A 61 -2.31 -7.54 -8.53
N LEU A 62 -3.42 -7.41 -9.27
CA LEU A 62 -3.94 -8.46 -10.14
C LEU A 62 -3.26 -8.40 -11.51
N ALA A 63 -2.14 -9.12 -11.66
CA ALA A 63 -1.43 -9.26 -12.94
C ALA A 63 -0.52 -10.49 -12.99
N ASP A 64 -0.15 -10.93 -14.19
CA ASP A 64 0.66 -12.13 -14.45
C ASP A 64 2.04 -12.09 -13.78
N GLU A 65 2.62 -10.89 -13.57
CA GLU A 65 3.91 -10.72 -12.93
C GLU A 65 3.89 -11.14 -11.46
N TYR A 66 2.78 -10.88 -10.75
CA TYR A 66 2.65 -11.17 -9.32
C TYR A 66 2.54 -12.66 -9.01
N ILE A 67 2.15 -13.46 -10.00
CA ILE A 67 2.13 -14.93 -9.94
C ILE A 67 3.32 -15.56 -10.68
N ASN A 68 4.31 -14.74 -11.08
CA ASN A 68 5.51 -15.16 -11.79
C ASN A 68 5.24 -15.90 -13.12
N GLN A 69 4.07 -15.72 -13.74
CA GLN A 69 3.82 -16.22 -15.10
C GLN A 69 4.59 -15.41 -16.15
N ARG A 70 4.82 -14.12 -15.87
CA ARG A 70 5.71 -13.25 -16.65
C ARG A 70 6.82 -12.72 -15.75
N VAL A 71 8.07 -13.00 -16.14
CA VAL A 71 9.26 -12.61 -15.36
C VAL A 71 9.93 -11.42 -16.04
N LYS A 72 9.50 -10.20 -15.68
CA LYS A 72 10.05 -8.96 -16.26
C LYS A 72 11.22 -8.39 -15.47
N HIS A 73 11.15 -8.43 -14.13
CA HIS A 73 12.12 -7.84 -13.21
C HIS A 73 12.69 -8.88 -12.23
N GLY A 74 12.88 -10.11 -12.70
CA GLY A 74 13.20 -11.25 -11.84
C GLY A 74 11.97 -11.80 -11.13
N HIS A 75 12.21 -12.61 -10.09
CA HIS A 75 11.14 -13.22 -9.31
C HIS A 75 10.37 -12.15 -8.53
N TRP A 76 9.08 -12.01 -8.80
CA TRP A 76 8.22 -11.06 -8.09
C TRP A 76 7.98 -11.54 -6.66
N LYS A 77 8.47 -10.77 -5.69
CA LYS A 77 8.26 -11.02 -4.26
C LYS A 77 7.42 -9.89 -3.66
N ASP A 78 6.24 -10.26 -3.20
CA ASP A 78 5.33 -9.35 -2.51
C ASP A 78 4.59 -10.13 -1.40
N THR A 79 3.89 -9.42 -0.53
CA THR A 79 3.15 -9.98 0.60
C THR A 79 1.76 -9.36 0.68
N ALA A 80 0.78 -10.20 1.00
CA ALA A 80 -0.54 -9.77 1.40
C ALA A 80 -0.95 -10.51 2.68
N ILE A 81 -1.82 -9.88 3.45
CA ILE A 81 -2.43 -10.44 4.65
C ILE A 81 -3.91 -10.70 4.39
N MET A 82 -4.43 -11.74 5.02
CA MET A 82 -5.85 -12.02 5.13
C MET A 82 -6.29 -11.80 6.57
N LEU A 83 -7.37 -11.05 6.75
CA LEU A 83 -7.88 -10.62 8.03
C LEU A 83 -9.36 -11.02 8.17
N LYS A 84 -9.73 -11.39 9.39
CA LYS A 84 -11.12 -11.61 9.82
C LYS A 84 -11.37 -10.87 11.13
N GLY A 85 -12.63 -10.66 11.47
CA GLY A 85 -13.05 -9.93 12.67
C GLY A 85 -13.33 -8.46 12.41
N GLU A 86 -13.39 -7.66 13.48
CA GLU A 86 -13.90 -6.28 13.43
C GLU A 86 -13.13 -5.36 12.47
N ALA A 87 -11.83 -5.59 12.29
CA ALA A 87 -10.98 -4.82 11.40
C ALA A 87 -11.44 -4.85 9.93
N VAL A 88 -12.20 -5.88 9.51
CA VAL A 88 -12.75 -5.98 8.15
C VAL A 88 -13.66 -4.79 7.85
N LYS A 89 -14.41 -4.29 8.85
CA LYS A 89 -15.30 -3.14 8.68
C LYS A 89 -14.55 -1.88 8.22
N SER A 90 -13.34 -1.66 8.72
CA SER A 90 -12.50 -0.53 8.31
C SER A 90 -12.06 -0.64 6.84
N PHE A 91 -11.72 -1.83 6.37
CA PHE A 91 -11.42 -2.05 4.94
C PHE A 91 -12.64 -1.84 4.05
N THR A 92 -13.80 -2.34 4.47
CA THR A 92 -15.07 -2.08 3.78
C THR A 92 -15.35 -0.59 3.67
N LEU A 93 -15.21 0.15 4.78
CA LEU A 93 -15.43 1.60 4.79
C LEU A 93 -14.45 2.32 3.84
N MET A 94 -13.15 2.01 3.91
CA MET A 94 -12.14 2.62 3.03
C MET A 94 -12.43 2.38 1.54
N PHE A 95 -12.84 1.17 1.17
CA PHE A 95 -13.25 0.85 -0.20
C PHE A 95 -14.47 1.66 -0.62
N LEU A 96 -15.53 1.67 0.20
CA LEU A 96 -16.78 2.36 -0.13
C LEU A 96 -16.60 3.87 -0.22
N GLN A 97 -15.76 4.47 0.62
CA GLN A 97 -15.43 5.89 0.55
C GLN A 97 -14.88 6.29 -0.82
N MET A 98 -14.04 5.44 -1.43
CA MET A 98 -13.55 5.68 -2.79
C MET A 98 -14.60 5.38 -3.84
N TRP A 99 -15.33 4.27 -3.64
CA TRP A 99 -16.39 3.85 -4.56
C TRP A 99 -17.44 4.94 -4.73
N SER A 100 -17.83 5.62 -3.65
CA SER A 100 -18.91 6.60 -3.64
C SER A 100 -18.47 8.06 -3.85
N LEU A 101 -17.23 8.33 -4.30
CA LEU A 101 -16.70 9.70 -4.39
C LEU A 101 -17.50 10.67 -5.27
N ASP A 102 -18.17 10.16 -6.31
CA ASP A 102 -19.00 10.96 -7.23
C ASP A 102 -20.50 10.85 -6.92
N GLU A 103 -20.87 10.13 -5.85
CA GLU A 103 -22.24 9.89 -5.48
C GLU A 103 -22.71 10.93 -4.44
N ARG A 104 -23.86 11.57 -4.70
CA ARG A 104 -24.43 12.56 -3.76
C ARG A 104 -24.92 11.91 -2.46
N SER A 105 -25.34 10.66 -2.53
CA SER A 105 -25.85 9.88 -1.40
C SER A 105 -25.56 8.41 -1.61
N PHE A 106 -24.81 7.80 -0.70
CA PHE A 106 -24.50 6.37 -0.73
C PHE A 106 -24.91 5.74 0.61
N ASN A 107 -25.63 4.63 0.57
CA ASN A 107 -26.05 3.92 1.78
C ASN A 107 -24.94 2.94 2.21
N PHE A 108 -24.07 3.40 3.10
CA PHE A 108 -22.99 2.58 3.67
C PHE A 108 -23.49 1.45 4.58
N ASP A 109 -24.61 1.64 5.28
CA ASP A 109 -25.13 0.69 6.27
C ASP A 109 -25.42 -0.69 5.67
N ARG A 110 -25.85 -0.71 4.39
CA ARG A 110 -26.06 -1.95 3.64
C ARG A 110 -24.84 -2.87 3.64
N PHE A 111 -23.64 -2.30 3.63
CA PHE A 111 -22.38 -3.02 3.50
C PHE A 111 -21.60 -3.11 4.82
N LEU A 112 -21.83 -2.18 5.75
CA LEU A 112 -21.12 -2.10 7.03
C LEU A 112 -21.78 -2.89 8.17
N ASN A 113 -23.01 -3.39 7.96
CA ASN A 113 -23.77 -4.17 8.95
C ASN A 113 -23.58 -5.69 8.82
N ALA A 114 -22.48 -6.14 8.21
CA ALA A 114 -22.14 -7.56 8.19
C ALA A 114 -21.91 -8.06 9.64
N PRO A 115 -22.48 -9.21 10.03
CA PRO A 115 -22.27 -9.75 11.37
C PRO A 115 -20.80 -10.12 11.54
N VAL A 116 -20.19 -9.64 12.62
CA VAL A 116 -18.81 -10.00 12.98
C VAL A 116 -18.84 -11.32 13.73
N GLU A 117 -18.14 -12.32 13.18
CA GLU A 117 -17.94 -13.58 13.87
C GLU A 117 -17.07 -13.36 15.12
N SER A 118 -17.35 -14.12 16.18
CA SER A 118 -16.52 -14.07 17.39
C SER A 118 -15.21 -14.80 17.15
N TYR A 119 -14.10 -14.12 17.43
CA TYR A 119 -12.76 -14.68 17.40
C TYR A 119 -12.17 -14.66 18.81
N PRO A 120 -11.26 -15.60 19.16
CA PRO A 120 -10.57 -15.57 20.44
C PRO A 120 -9.83 -14.25 20.63
N THR A 121 -9.91 -13.68 21.84
CA THR A 121 -9.15 -12.48 22.18
C THR A 121 -7.66 -12.77 22.11
N THR A 122 -6.92 -11.92 21.39
CA THR A 122 -5.46 -11.95 21.34
C THR A 122 -4.92 -10.66 21.97
N PRO A 123 -3.67 -10.64 22.48
CA PRO A 123 -3.10 -9.43 23.08
C PRO A 123 -2.79 -8.32 22.04
N GLY A 124 -2.97 -8.59 20.75
CA GLY A 124 -2.68 -7.66 19.67
C GLY A 124 -3.90 -6.88 19.21
N TYR A 125 -3.65 -5.70 18.65
CA TYR A 125 -4.66 -4.87 17.98
C TYR A 125 -4.40 -4.87 16.47
N VAL A 126 -5.50 -4.77 15.71
CA VAL A 126 -5.44 -4.54 14.26
C VAL A 126 -6.13 -3.21 14.00
N ILE A 127 -5.36 -2.25 13.48
CA ILE A 127 -5.85 -0.88 13.22
C ILE A 127 -5.61 -0.59 11.74
N PRO A 128 -6.56 -0.93 10.84
CA PRO A 128 -6.48 -0.49 9.45
C PRO A 128 -6.64 1.02 9.38
N TYR A 129 -5.75 1.66 8.64
CA TYR A 129 -5.78 3.10 8.39
C TYR A 129 -5.55 3.39 6.91
N GLY A 130 -5.93 4.59 6.49
CA GLY A 130 -5.66 5.13 5.16
C GLY A 130 -5.03 6.52 5.29
N ASP A 131 -4.49 7.01 4.18
CA ASP A 131 -3.86 8.32 4.09
C ASP A 131 -4.56 9.14 2.99
N CYS A 132 -4.54 10.46 3.09
CA CYS A 132 -5.23 11.38 2.20
C CYS A 132 -4.30 12.52 1.76
N PRO A 133 -3.91 12.58 0.48
CA PRO A 133 -3.00 13.62 -0.01
C PRO A 133 -3.65 15.02 -0.11
N LEU A 134 -4.91 15.15 0.32
CA LEU A 134 -5.67 16.41 0.27
C LEU A 134 -5.76 17.10 1.63
N ASP A 135 -5.28 16.46 2.69
CA ASP A 135 -5.12 17.09 4.00
C ASP A 135 -3.64 17.26 4.36
N ALA A 136 -3.39 17.81 5.54
CA ALA A 136 -2.04 18.06 6.05
C ALA A 136 -1.58 16.97 7.04
N ASP A 137 -2.34 15.88 7.17
CA ASP A 137 -2.06 14.83 8.14
C ASP A 137 -1.31 13.67 7.47
N LEU A 138 0.00 13.57 7.75
CA LEU A 138 0.87 12.52 7.23
C LEU A 138 0.76 11.25 8.07
N VAL A 139 -0.44 10.66 8.11
CA VAL A 139 -0.76 9.51 8.97
C VAL A 139 0.18 8.35 8.69
N GLY A 140 0.46 8.04 7.41
CA GLY A 140 1.36 6.97 7.02
C GLY A 140 2.76 7.13 7.59
N GLU A 141 3.34 8.33 7.45
CA GLU A 141 4.67 8.65 7.97
C GLU A 141 4.71 8.55 9.51
N ARG A 142 3.71 9.12 10.18
CA ARG A 142 3.62 9.09 11.65
C ARG A 142 3.56 7.68 12.22
N VAL A 143 2.87 6.75 11.54
CA VAL A 143 2.84 5.34 11.95
C VAL A 143 4.24 4.71 11.87
N TYR A 144 4.98 4.94 10.78
CA TYR A 144 6.35 4.43 10.67
C TYR A 144 7.29 5.09 11.68
N MET A 145 7.15 6.39 11.93
CA MET A 145 7.90 7.10 12.96
C MET A 145 7.63 6.54 14.36
N ASP A 146 6.37 6.24 14.71
CA ASP A 146 6.03 5.62 16.00
C ASP A 146 6.67 4.23 16.13
N ILE A 147 6.62 3.40 15.08
CA ILE A 147 7.27 2.08 15.04
C ILE A 147 8.77 2.22 15.29
N LEU A 148 9.46 3.09 14.54
CA LEU A 148 10.91 3.28 14.64
C LEU A 148 11.32 3.80 16.02
N ASN A 149 10.58 4.77 16.57
CA ASN A 149 10.92 5.40 17.85
C ASN A 149 10.64 4.47 19.05
N ARG A 150 9.70 3.52 18.92
CA ARG A 150 9.30 2.62 20.02
C ARG A 150 9.92 1.24 19.95
N ALA A 151 10.55 0.88 18.83
CA ALA A 151 11.20 -0.41 18.69
C ALA A 151 12.28 -0.62 19.75
N THR A 152 12.28 -1.82 20.33
CA THR A 152 13.27 -2.25 21.34
C THR A 152 14.27 -3.25 20.77
N ASP A 153 13.84 -4.13 19.87
CA ASP A 153 14.63 -5.27 19.42
C ASP A 153 15.02 -5.20 17.94
N TYR A 154 14.04 -5.04 17.04
CA TYR A 154 14.30 -4.97 15.60
C TYR A 154 13.24 -4.17 14.84
N VAL A 155 13.63 -3.66 13.66
CA VAL A 155 12.71 -3.15 12.64
C VAL A 155 13.19 -3.66 11.28
N HIS A 156 12.38 -4.50 10.63
CA HIS A 156 12.66 -5.01 9.30
C HIS A 156 11.66 -4.44 8.30
N ILE A 157 12.15 -3.72 7.31
CA ILE A 157 11.33 -3.07 6.28
C ILE A 157 11.71 -3.67 4.94
N MET A 158 10.71 -4.14 4.20
CA MET A 158 10.83 -4.46 2.79
C MET A 158 10.05 -3.40 2.01
N THR A 159 10.73 -2.66 1.13
CA THR A 159 10.10 -1.60 0.33
C THR A 159 10.65 -1.59 -1.09
N PRO A 160 9.81 -1.43 -2.13
CA PRO A 160 10.28 -1.32 -3.51
C PRO A 160 11.03 0.00 -3.76
N TYR A 161 10.74 1.05 -2.98
CA TYR A 161 11.33 2.37 -3.14
C TYR A 161 11.71 2.95 -1.78
N LEU A 162 13.00 3.27 -1.59
CA LEU A 162 13.48 4.00 -0.42
C LEU A 162 13.60 5.48 -0.80
N ILE A 163 12.52 6.24 -0.58
CA ILE A 163 12.50 7.69 -0.79
C ILE A 163 12.24 8.29 0.57
N LEU A 164 13.28 8.85 1.19
CA LEU A 164 13.23 9.35 2.55
C LEU A 164 13.32 10.87 2.56
N ASP A 165 12.50 11.49 3.41
CA ASP A 165 12.80 12.82 3.91
C ASP A 165 13.82 12.74 5.06
N GLY A 166 14.20 13.91 5.58
CA GLY A 166 15.16 14.02 6.67
C GLY A 166 14.64 13.45 7.99
N GLU A 167 13.34 13.46 8.24
CA GLU A 167 12.75 12.98 9.51
C GLU A 167 12.81 11.45 9.57
N MET A 168 12.34 10.79 8.51
CA MET A 168 12.37 9.33 8.36
C MET A 168 13.81 8.78 8.30
N GLU A 169 14.71 9.45 7.58
CA GLU A 169 16.13 9.05 7.58
C GLU A 169 16.74 9.15 8.99
N THR A 170 16.46 10.25 9.70
CA THR A 170 16.94 10.44 11.08
C THR A 170 16.38 9.38 12.02
N ALA A 171 15.10 9.04 11.91
CA ALA A 171 14.49 8.01 12.76
C ALA A 171 15.08 6.62 12.51
N LEU A 172 15.34 6.25 11.25
CA LEU A 172 16.00 4.99 10.90
C LEU A 172 17.41 4.91 11.51
N LYS A 173 18.19 5.99 11.38
CA LYS A 173 19.54 6.09 11.94
C LYS A 173 19.51 6.01 13.46
N PHE A 174 18.64 6.80 14.10
CA PHE A 174 18.51 6.82 15.55
C PHE A 174 18.11 5.47 16.12
N ALA A 175 17.17 4.76 15.49
CA ALA A 175 16.79 3.40 15.91
C ALA A 175 18.00 2.45 15.89
N ALA A 176 18.77 2.44 14.79
CA ALA A 176 19.97 1.62 14.67
C ALA A 176 21.06 1.99 15.69
N GLU A 177 21.33 3.29 15.87
CA GLU A 177 22.30 3.81 16.82
C GLU A 177 21.92 3.49 18.28
N ARG A 178 20.63 3.37 18.58
CA ARG A 178 20.12 2.93 19.89
C ARG A 178 20.24 1.42 20.12
N GLY A 179 20.74 0.66 19.14
CA GLY A 179 20.97 -0.77 19.21
C GLY A 179 19.81 -1.64 18.69
N VAL A 180 18.80 -1.06 18.06
CA VAL A 180 17.73 -1.81 17.38
C VAL A 180 18.30 -2.45 16.11
N ASP A 181 17.99 -3.72 15.83
CA ASP A 181 18.39 -4.37 14.57
C ASP A 181 17.53 -3.86 13.40
N VAL A 182 18.00 -2.82 12.72
CA VAL A 182 17.31 -2.22 11.57
C VAL A 182 17.80 -2.86 10.27
N LYS A 183 16.88 -3.50 9.54
CA LYS A 183 17.15 -4.06 8.20
C LYS A 183 16.22 -3.49 7.15
N LEU A 184 16.79 -3.07 6.03
CA LEU A 184 16.08 -2.66 4.83
C LEU A 184 16.31 -3.69 3.72
N ILE A 185 15.23 -4.19 3.12
CA ILE A 185 15.26 -5.08 1.97
C ILE A 185 14.69 -4.33 0.77
N LEU A 186 15.52 -4.15 -0.25
CA LEU A 186 15.26 -3.37 -1.46
C LEU A 186 15.35 -4.25 -2.72
N PRO A 187 14.77 -3.82 -3.86
CA PRO A 187 14.95 -4.55 -5.11
C PRO A 187 16.41 -4.49 -5.56
N GLY A 188 17.01 -5.63 -5.93
CA GLY A 188 18.30 -5.68 -6.62
C GLY A 188 18.16 -5.34 -8.11
N ILE A 189 17.01 -5.66 -8.70
CA ILE A 189 16.67 -5.33 -10.08
C ILE A 189 15.58 -4.25 -10.06
N PRO A 190 15.85 -3.03 -10.56
CA PRO A 190 14.86 -1.97 -10.53
C PRO A 190 13.79 -2.15 -11.61
N ASP A 191 12.54 -1.91 -11.24
CA ASP A 191 11.46 -1.67 -12.20
C ASP A 191 11.48 -0.22 -12.74
N LYS A 192 12.00 0.72 -11.94
CA LYS A 192 12.19 2.14 -12.28
C LYS A 192 13.59 2.63 -11.89
N HIS A 193 14.36 3.10 -12.87
CA HIS A 193 15.75 3.53 -12.65
C HIS A 193 15.90 4.76 -11.75
N ALA A 194 15.00 5.75 -11.84
CA ALA A 194 15.13 6.99 -11.06
C ALA A 194 14.89 6.78 -9.55
N PRO A 195 13.78 6.14 -9.11
CA PRO A 195 13.61 5.77 -7.69
C PRO A 195 14.73 4.88 -7.16
N TYR A 196 15.25 3.96 -7.99
CA TYR A 196 16.38 3.11 -7.61
C TYR A 196 17.67 3.91 -7.36
N ALA A 197 17.98 4.86 -8.24
CA ALA A 197 19.14 5.73 -8.05
C ALA A 197 18.98 6.61 -6.80
N LEU A 198 17.79 7.15 -6.55
CA LEU A 198 17.47 7.95 -5.37
C LEU A 198 17.60 7.13 -4.08
N ALA A 199 17.09 5.89 -4.05
CA ALA A 199 17.28 5.01 -2.90
C ALA A 199 18.75 4.86 -2.49
N ARG A 200 19.65 4.71 -3.47
CA ARG A 200 21.08 4.53 -3.24
C ARG A 200 21.78 5.77 -2.68
N THR A 201 21.21 6.97 -2.81
CA THR A 201 21.81 8.17 -2.20
C THR A 201 21.75 8.14 -0.68
N HIS A 202 20.78 7.42 -0.11
CA HIS A 202 20.64 7.26 1.35
C HIS A 202 21.52 6.14 1.92
N TYR A 203 22.05 5.23 1.09
CA TYR A 203 22.70 4.00 1.57
C TYR A 203 23.90 4.28 2.46
N ALA A 204 24.81 5.17 2.05
CA ALA A 204 26.01 5.45 2.82
C ALA A 204 25.68 5.98 4.22
N SER A 205 24.82 6.99 4.31
CA SER A 205 24.36 7.59 5.58
C SER A 205 23.69 6.57 6.52
N LEU A 206 22.88 5.68 5.97
CA LEU A 206 22.19 4.63 6.74
C LEU A 206 23.16 3.53 7.21
N LEU A 207 24.04 3.06 6.34
CA LEU A 207 25.05 2.04 6.66
C LEU A 207 26.01 2.53 7.74
N ASP A 208 26.44 3.79 7.68
CA ASP A 208 27.33 4.40 8.68
C ASP A 208 26.70 4.45 10.08
N SER A 209 25.37 4.57 10.18
CA SER A 209 24.61 4.51 11.44
C SER A 209 24.23 3.08 11.87
N GLY A 210 24.68 2.05 11.14
CA GLY A 210 24.45 0.65 11.51
C GLY A 210 23.19 0.00 10.94
N VAL A 211 22.43 0.69 10.06
CA VAL A 211 21.32 0.09 9.32
C VAL A 211 21.88 -0.93 8.32
N LYS A 212 21.28 -2.12 8.26
CA LYS A 212 21.70 -3.18 7.33
C LYS A 212 20.84 -3.15 6.08
N ILE A 213 21.46 -3.04 4.91
CA ILE A 213 20.77 -2.99 3.63
C ILE A 213 21.01 -4.28 2.85
N TYR A 214 19.93 -4.88 2.36
CA TYR A 214 19.93 -6.08 1.53
C TYR A 214 19.19 -5.80 0.22
N GLU A 215 19.64 -6.41 -0.85
CA GLU A 215 18.96 -6.39 -2.15
C GLU A 215 18.45 -7.81 -2.46
N TYR A 216 17.19 -7.91 -2.88
CA TYR A 216 16.53 -9.15 -3.33
C TYR A 216 16.42 -9.21 -4.86
#